data_AF-A0A353CAX5-F1
#
_entry.id   AF-A0A353CAX5-F1
#
_cell.length_a   1.000
_cell.length_b   1.000
_cell.length_c   1.000
_cell.angle_alpha   90.00
_cell.angle_beta   90.00
_cell.angle_gamma   90.00
#
_symmetry.space_group_name_H-M   'P 1'
#
loop_
_entity.id
_entity.type
_entity.pdbx_description
1 polymer ?
#
loop_
_entity_poly.entity_id
_entity_poly.type
_entity_poly.pdbx_seq_one_letter_code
_entity_poly.pdbx_strand_id
1 'polypeptide(L)'
;KVAADLDETGLIVFIVCDTGEHYLTKFHSDEWMKEKLLLEPQRMTAGLIAETKNSGAPAELIFVTPNEIVSIALAKMNEAGVTQIPVLDDNRSVGSIRESRLLAKLLIDRDLLDSKVGDVMEASFPVLDVDTTLKDVKAKLQKSPAVLIEDFKRITGIITRSDVLDMQR
;
A
#
# COMPACT_ATOMS: atom_id res chain seq x y z
N LYS A 1 -32.66 -8.05 -4.73
CA LYS A 1 -33.66 -8.39 -5.77
C LYS A 1 -35.08 -8.29 -5.24
N VAL A 2 -35.49 -9.11 -4.26
CA VAL A 2 -36.87 -9.06 -3.73
C VAL A 2 -37.21 -7.73 -3.04
N ALA A 3 -36.23 -7.15 -2.34
CA ALA A 3 -36.38 -5.86 -1.66
C ALA A 3 -36.27 -4.62 -2.57
N ALA A 4 -35.93 -4.78 -3.85
CA ALA A 4 -35.37 -3.69 -4.65
C ALA A 4 -36.38 -2.57 -4.94
N ASP A 5 -37.67 -2.89 -4.94
CA ASP A 5 -38.75 -1.97 -5.31
C ASP A 5 -39.59 -1.53 -4.10
N LEU A 6 -39.13 -1.79 -2.87
CA LEU A 6 -39.83 -1.38 -1.65
C LEU A 6 -39.54 0.08 -1.31
N ASP A 7 -40.57 0.77 -0.84
CA ASP A 7 -40.45 2.13 -0.29
C ASP A 7 -40.02 2.13 1.19
N GLU A 8 -39.90 3.32 1.78
CA GLU A 8 -39.45 3.52 3.16
C GLU A 8 -40.32 2.83 4.23
N THR A 9 -41.54 2.41 3.87
CA THR A 9 -42.47 1.72 4.76
C THR A 9 -42.46 0.20 4.60
N GLY A 10 -41.68 -0.32 3.65
CA GLY A 10 -41.60 -1.74 3.35
C GLY A 10 -41.08 -2.58 4.51
N LEU A 11 -41.79 -3.67 4.82
CA LEU A 11 -41.36 -4.68 5.79
C LEU A 11 -41.01 -5.98 5.08
N ILE A 12 -39.78 -6.45 5.27
CA ILE A 12 -39.30 -7.74 4.75
C ILE A 12 -39.19 -8.72 5.90
N VAL A 13 -39.83 -9.87 5.74
CA VAL A 13 -39.64 -11.02 6.62
C VAL A 13 -38.90 -12.09 5.83
N PHE A 14 -37.83 -12.62 6.40
CA PHE A 14 -37.16 -13.80 5.89
C PHE A 14 -37.00 -14.81 7.02
N ILE A 15 -36.93 -16.09 6.64
CA ILE A 15 -36.81 -17.21 7.55
C ILE A 15 -35.41 -17.78 7.41
N VAL A 16 -34.71 -17.92 8.54
CA VAL A 16 -33.46 -18.67 8.62
C VAL A 16 -33.83 -20.09 9.04
N CYS A 17 -33.71 -21.03 8.11
CA CYS A 17 -34.26 -22.37 8.28
C CYS A 17 -33.40 -23.30 9.16
N ASP A 18 -32.12 -22.96 9.40
CA ASP A 18 -31.18 -23.76 10.17
C ASP A 18 -30.01 -22.89 10.68
N THR A 19 -29.24 -23.40 11.65
CA THR A 19 -28.13 -22.74 12.35
C THR A 19 -26.77 -22.90 11.65
N GLY A 20 -26.66 -23.80 10.66
CA GLY A 20 -25.46 -23.92 9.83
C GLY A 20 -24.44 -24.99 10.28
N GLU A 21 -24.67 -25.66 11.42
CA GLU A 21 -23.71 -26.63 12.02
C GLU A 21 -23.38 -27.79 11.06
N HIS A 22 -24.35 -28.25 10.27
CA HIS A 22 -24.14 -29.31 9.28
C HIS A 22 -23.30 -28.88 8.05
N TYR A 23 -22.95 -27.59 7.94
CA TYR A 23 -22.22 -27.02 6.81
C TYR A 23 -20.79 -26.59 7.17
N LEU A 24 -20.32 -26.94 8.38
CA LEU A 24 -18.97 -26.62 8.86
C LEU A 24 -17.87 -27.11 7.90
N THR A 25 -18.05 -28.29 7.31
CA THR A 25 -17.10 -28.87 6.33
C THR A 25 -17.38 -28.48 4.88
N LYS A 26 -18.39 -27.64 4.64
CA LYS A 26 -18.81 -27.19 3.31
C LYS A 26 -18.65 -25.67 3.17
N PHE A 27 -19.74 -24.91 3.30
CA PHE A 27 -19.75 -23.47 3.06
C PHE A 27 -18.89 -22.69 4.08
N HIS A 28 -18.67 -23.25 5.27
CA HIS A 28 -17.75 -22.67 6.26
C HIS A 28 -16.30 -23.15 6.11
N SER A 29 -16.01 -24.07 5.18
CA SER A 29 -14.67 -24.54 4.88
C SER A 29 -14.12 -23.80 3.67
N ASP A 30 -13.06 -23.02 3.88
CA ASP A 30 -12.38 -22.32 2.79
C ASP A 30 -11.85 -23.28 1.73
N GLU A 31 -11.40 -24.46 2.13
CA GLU A 31 -10.90 -25.47 1.20
C GLU A 31 -12.02 -25.98 0.29
N TRP A 32 -13.18 -26.28 0.85
CA TRP A 32 -14.35 -26.72 0.08
C TRP A 32 -14.88 -25.59 -0.83
N MET A 33 -14.90 -24.36 -0.32
CA MET A 33 -15.32 -23.19 -1.09
C MET A 33 -14.37 -22.90 -2.27
N LYS A 34 -13.05 -23.11 -2.11
CA LYS A 34 -12.06 -23.05 -3.20
C LYS A 34 -12.29 -24.16 -4.21
N GLU A 35 -12.46 -25.40 -3.76
CA GLU A 35 -12.75 -26.56 -4.63
C GLU A 35 -13.99 -26.32 -5.50
N LYS A 36 -15.02 -25.68 -4.93
CA LYS A 36 -16.26 -25.34 -5.64
C LYS A 36 -16.24 -24.02 -6.39
N LEU A 37 -15.10 -23.32 -6.43
CA LEU A 37 -14.96 -22.00 -7.06
C LEU A 37 -15.98 -20.98 -6.53
N LEU A 38 -16.41 -21.15 -5.29
CA LEU A 38 -17.36 -20.27 -4.59
C LEU A 38 -16.64 -19.20 -3.77
N LEU A 39 -15.36 -19.41 -3.45
CA LEU A 39 -14.48 -18.34 -3.01
C LEU A 39 -14.04 -17.54 -4.24
N GLU A 40 -14.31 -16.24 -4.24
CA GLU A 40 -13.48 -15.35 -5.04
C GLU A 40 -12.03 -15.58 -4.57
N PRO A 41 -11.05 -15.74 -5.48
CA PRO A 41 -9.66 -15.80 -5.06
C PRO A 41 -9.43 -14.59 -4.17
N GLN A 42 -8.95 -14.79 -2.93
CA GLN A 42 -8.64 -13.70 -2.01
C GLN A 42 -7.95 -12.61 -2.82
N ARG A 43 -8.66 -11.51 -3.08
CA ARG A 43 -8.15 -10.49 -3.97
C ARG A 43 -7.00 -9.89 -3.19
N MET A 44 -5.79 -10.20 -3.61
CA MET A 44 -4.61 -9.62 -3.01
C MET A 44 -4.71 -8.11 -3.17
N THR A 45 -4.93 -7.40 -2.06
CA THR A 45 -5.13 -5.95 -2.03
C THR A 45 -3.80 -5.24 -1.73
N ALA A 46 -3.78 -3.94 -1.96
CA ALA A 46 -2.63 -3.11 -1.67
C ALA A 46 -2.27 -3.10 -0.17
N GLY A 47 -3.28 -3.07 0.71
CA GLY A 47 -3.09 -3.24 2.16
C GLY A 47 -2.40 -4.55 2.51
N LEU A 48 -2.94 -5.66 2.00
CA LEU A 48 -2.40 -6.99 2.30
C LEU A 48 -0.95 -7.15 1.78
N ILE A 49 -0.64 -6.57 0.62
CA ILE A 49 0.73 -6.57 0.09
C ILE A 49 1.67 -5.78 1.01
N ALA A 50 1.22 -4.63 1.54
CA ALA A 50 2.02 -3.81 2.43
C ALA A 50 2.26 -4.48 3.79
N GLU A 51 1.28 -5.21 4.32
CA GLU A 51 1.37 -5.95 5.59
C GLU A 51 2.19 -7.24 5.49
N THR A 52 2.11 -7.94 4.36
CA THR A 52 2.75 -9.28 4.19
C THR A 52 4.19 -9.17 3.67
N LYS A 53 4.84 -8.01 3.81
CA LYS A 53 6.24 -7.84 3.39
C LYS A 53 7.16 -8.73 4.24
N ASN A 54 8.08 -9.44 3.58
CA ASN A 54 9.07 -10.31 4.23
C ASN A 54 10.01 -9.55 5.19
N SER A 55 10.69 -10.31 6.05
CA SER A 55 11.53 -9.91 7.20
C SER A 55 12.69 -8.90 6.97
N GLY A 56 12.86 -8.38 5.75
CA GLY A 56 13.88 -7.39 5.39
C GLY A 56 13.32 -5.98 5.13
N ALA A 57 12.00 -5.81 5.02
CA ALA A 57 11.39 -4.49 4.91
C ALA A 57 11.18 -3.87 6.30
N PRO A 58 11.28 -2.53 6.45
CA PRO A 58 10.94 -1.86 7.69
C PRO A 58 9.51 -2.17 8.13
N ALA A 59 9.31 -2.41 9.44
CA ALA A 59 8.00 -2.67 10.02
C ALA A 59 7.06 -1.47 9.95
N GLU A 60 7.63 -0.25 9.90
CA GLU A 60 6.89 1.00 9.79
C GLU A 60 7.29 1.77 8.52
N LEU A 61 6.38 2.59 8.02
CA LEU A 61 6.65 3.48 6.90
C LEU A 61 7.75 4.49 7.27
N ILE A 62 8.89 4.39 6.61
CA ILE A 62 9.96 5.38 6.73
C ILE A 62 9.66 6.56 5.82
N PHE A 63 9.63 7.78 6.38
CA PHE A 63 9.37 9.01 5.64
C PHE A 63 10.18 10.19 6.20
N VAL A 64 10.17 11.29 5.44
CA VAL A 64 10.69 12.60 5.85
C VAL A 64 9.68 13.70 5.58
N THR A 65 9.84 14.85 6.22
CA THR A 65 9.07 16.06 5.96
C THR A 65 9.81 17.03 5.03
N PRO A 66 9.12 17.96 4.34
CA PRO A 66 9.78 18.91 3.44
C PRO A 66 10.82 19.81 4.12
N ASN A 67 10.70 20.02 5.43
CA ASN A 67 11.58 20.90 6.20
C ASN A 67 12.81 20.18 6.79
N GLU A 68 12.88 18.85 6.70
CA GLU A 68 14.07 18.11 7.10
C GLU A 68 15.24 18.37 6.15
N ILE A 69 16.46 18.13 6.65
CA ILE A 69 17.69 18.32 5.89
C ILE A 69 18.00 17.06 5.08
N VAL A 70 18.55 17.24 3.88
CA VAL A 70 18.92 16.15 2.96
C VAL A 70 19.86 15.12 3.59
N SER A 71 20.86 15.56 4.35
CA SER A 71 21.77 14.67 5.08
C SER A 71 21.06 13.75 6.07
N ILE A 72 20.03 14.27 6.76
CA ILE A 72 19.17 13.50 7.68
C ILE A 72 18.34 12.48 6.90
N ALA A 73 17.78 12.88 5.76
CA ALA A 73 17.01 11.97 4.91
C ALA A 73 17.87 10.79 4.42
N LEU A 74 19.10 11.04 3.97
CA LEU A 74 20.04 9.98 3.55
C LEU A 74 20.42 9.06 4.70
N ALA A 75 20.65 9.61 5.90
CA ALA A 75 20.93 8.80 7.08
C ALA A 75 19.78 7.85 7.41
N LYS A 76 18.53 8.36 7.41
CA LYS A 76 17.31 7.55 7.62
C LYS A 76 17.19 6.43 6.58
N MET A 77 17.43 6.74 5.31
CA MET A 77 17.36 5.75 4.21
C MET A 77 18.38 4.63 4.41
N ASN A 78 19.63 5.00 4.76
CA ASN A 78 20.71 4.04 4.98
C ASN A 78 20.46 3.17 6.23
N GLU A 79 20.02 3.76 7.34
CA GLU A 79 19.69 3.04 8.58
C GLU A 79 18.56 2.03 8.37
N ALA A 80 17.53 2.42 7.62
CA ALA A 80 16.40 1.54 7.31
C ALA A 80 16.66 0.58 6.13
N GLY A 81 17.80 0.69 5.45
CA GLY A 81 18.11 -0.14 4.27
C GLY A 81 17.18 0.08 3.08
N VAL A 82 16.61 1.29 2.92
CA VAL A 82 15.64 1.61 1.86
C VAL A 82 16.22 2.60 0.86
N THR A 83 15.93 2.38 -0.42
CA THR A 83 16.44 3.23 -1.53
C THR A 83 15.45 4.33 -1.95
N GLN A 84 14.26 4.33 -1.36
CA GLN A 84 13.16 5.23 -1.71
C GLN A 84 12.31 5.51 -0.48
N ILE A 85 11.95 6.78 -0.25
CA ILE A 85 11.05 7.20 0.83
C ILE A 85 10.09 8.29 0.34
N PRO A 86 8.84 8.32 0.82
CA PRO A 86 7.95 9.45 0.60
C PRO A 86 8.36 10.66 1.42
N VAL A 87 8.04 11.83 0.89
CA VAL A 87 8.00 13.09 1.66
C VAL A 87 6.55 13.33 2.06
N LEU A 88 6.30 13.40 3.37
CA LEU A 88 4.97 13.60 3.93
C LEU A 88 4.83 14.98 4.60
N ASP A 89 3.67 15.58 4.43
CA ASP A 89 3.23 16.76 5.17
C ASP A 89 1.79 16.53 5.63
N ASP A 90 1.52 16.69 6.93
CA ASP A 90 0.23 16.36 7.55
C ASP A 90 -0.35 14.98 7.15
N ASN A 91 0.50 13.94 7.11
CA ASN A 91 0.17 12.56 6.69
C ASN A 91 -0.20 12.39 5.20
N ARG A 92 -0.03 13.42 4.37
CA ARG A 92 -0.23 13.36 2.93
C ARG A 92 1.10 13.36 2.20
N SER A 93 1.18 12.64 1.10
CA SER A 93 2.39 12.67 0.29
C SER A 93 2.46 13.94 -0.55
N VAL A 94 3.55 14.69 -0.38
CA VAL A 94 3.84 15.93 -1.11
C VAL A 94 5.04 15.79 -2.05
N GLY A 95 5.80 14.71 -1.91
CA GLY A 95 6.97 14.44 -2.73
C GLY A 95 7.56 13.06 -2.50
N SER A 96 8.69 12.79 -3.13
CA SER A 96 9.47 11.58 -2.90
C SER A 96 10.97 11.83 -2.99
N ILE A 97 11.74 10.96 -2.35
CA ILE A 97 13.19 10.92 -2.46
C ILE A 97 13.60 9.53 -2.95
N ARG A 98 14.45 9.51 -3.99
CA ARG A 98 15.12 8.31 -4.49
C ARG A 98 16.61 8.48 -4.33
N GLU A 99 17.24 7.53 -3.66
CA GLU A 99 18.65 7.59 -3.28
C GLU A 99 19.53 7.83 -4.50
N SER A 100 19.36 7.05 -5.56
CA SER A 100 20.15 7.17 -6.79
C SER A 100 20.05 8.55 -7.46
N ARG A 101 18.88 9.19 -7.40
CA ARG A 101 18.66 10.53 -7.96
C ARG A 101 19.28 11.61 -7.07
N LEU A 102 19.13 11.46 -5.76
CA LEU A 102 19.69 12.38 -4.79
C LEU A 102 21.22 12.34 -4.79
N LEU A 103 21.82 11.15 -4.80
CA LEU A 103 23.27 10.97 -4.93
C LEU A 103 23.80 11.56 -6.24
N ALA A 104 23.08 11.40 -7.36
CA ALA A 104 23.48 12.01 -8.63
C ALA A 104 23.49 13.55 -8.56
N LYS A 105 22.53 14.17 -7.85
CA LYS A 105 22.53 15.63 -7.61
C LYS A 105 23.72 16.03 -6.72
N LEU A 106 24.00 15.25 -5.68
CA LEU A 106 25.10 15.50 -4.73
C LEU A 106 26.50 15.39 -5.32
N LEU A 107 26.66 14.60 -6.39
CA LEU A 107 27.92 14.55 -7.13
C LEU A 107 28.19 15.84 -7.92
N ILE A 108 27.14 16.58 -8.27
CA ILE A 108 27.24 17.85 -8.99
C ILE A 108 27.38 19.00 -7.99
N ASP A 109 26.57 18.98 -6.93
CA ASP A 109 26.51 20.00 -5.90
C ASP A 109 26.41 19.36 -4.51
N ARG A 110 27.51 19.39 -3.75
CA ARG A 110 27.58 18.82 -2.40
C ARG A 110 26.87 19.67 -1.36
N ASP A 111 26.66 20.96 -1.62
CA ASP A 111 26.03 21.87 -0.65
C ASP A 111 24.54 21.54 -0.46
N LEU A 112 23.96 20.77 -1.39
CA LEU A 112 22.62 20.20 -1.25
C LEU A 112 22.47 19.29 -0.02
N LEU A 113 23.55 18.80 0.59
CA LEU A 113 23.47 18.06 1.86
C LEU A 113 22.83 18.86 3.00
N ASP A 114 23.04 20.18 3.00
CA ASP A 114 22.54 21.11 4.01
C ASP A 114 21.24 21.80 3.58
N SER A 115 20.74 21.48 2.38
CA SER A 115 19.46 21.99 1.86
C SER A 115 18.27 21.25 2.46
N LYS A 116 17.08 21.86 2.34
CA LYS A 116 15.83 21.21 2.74
C LYS A 116 15.45 20.14 1.73
N VAL A 117 14.83 19.07 2.22
CA VAL A 117 14.26 18.00 1.39
C VAL A 117 13.28 18.57 0.36
N GLY A 118 12.45 19.53 0.75
CA GLY A 118 11.48 20.18 -0.14
C GLY A 118 12.09 20.85 -1.38
N ASP A 119 13.35 21.27 -1.31
CA ASP A 119 14.03 21.95 -2.41
C ASP A 119 14.57 20.96 -3.46
N VAL A 120 14.80 19.70 -3.05
CA VAL A 120 15.43 18.67 -3.90
C VAL A 120 14.52 17.49 -4.23
N MET A 121 13.37 17.37 -3.55
CA MET A 121 12.43 16.26 -3.72
C MET A 121 11.89 16.15 -5.14
N GLU A 122 11.49 14.94 -5.50
CA GLU A 122 10.78 14.66 -6.74
C GLU A 122 9.27 14.64 -6.49
N ALA A 123 8.48 14.51 -7.56
CA ALA A 123 7.04 14.35 -7.43
C ALA A 123 6.67 13.16 -6.53
N SER A 124 5.54 13.27 -5.85
CA SER A 124 4.98 12.18 -5.03
C SER A 124 4.85 10.89 -5.84
N PHE A 125 5.06 9.75 -5.17
CA PHE A 125 4.67 8.47 -5.72
C PHE A 125 3.14 8.41 -5.92
N PRO A 126 2.63 7.60 -6.85
CA PRO A 126 1.20 7.36 -6.98
C PRO A 126 0.64 6.80 -5.68
N VAL A 127 -0.45 7.40 -5.20
CA VAL A 127 -1.19 6.96 -4.01
C VAL A 127 -2.35 6.05 -4.46
N LEU A 128 -2.53 4.93 -3.76
CA LEU A 128 -3.56 3.93 -3.98
C LEU A 128 -4.29 3.64 -2.67
N ASP A 129 -5.59 3.37 -2.78
CA ASP A 129 -6.42 2.96 -1.65
C ASP A 129 -6.03 1.55 -1.19
N VAL A 130 -6.18 1.27 0.11
CA VAL A 130 -5.91 -0.04 0.73
C VAL A 130 -6.61 -1.20 0.02
N ASP A 131 -7.80 -0.99 -0.55
CA ASP A 131 -8.59 -2.01 -1.25
C ASP A 131 -8.19 -2.20 -2.73
N THR A 132 -7.20 -1.45 -3.21
CA THR A 132 -6.75 -1.51 -4.61
C THR A 132 -6.23 -2.89 -4.97
N THR A 133 -6.66 -3.43 -6.11
CA THR A 133 -6.29 -4.79 -6.52
C THR A 133 -4.81 -4.91 -6.89
N LEU A 134 -4.21 -6.09 -6.69
CA LEU A 134 -2.83 -6.39 -7.13
C LEU A 134 -2.61 -6.08 -8.62
N LYS A 135 -3.62 -6.29 -9.46
CA LYS A 135 -3.51 -5.98 -10.91
C LYS A 135 -3.26 -4.50 -11.13
N ASP A 136 -3.99 -3.64 -10.42
CA ASP A 136 -3.87 -2.19 -10.54
C ASP A 136 -2.57 -1.69 -9.89
N VAL A 137 -2.18 -2.27 -8.75
CA VAL A 137 -0.87 -2.03 -8.12
C VAL A 137 0.27 -2.33 -9.11
N LYS A 138 0.24 -3.49 -9.77
CA LYS A 138 1.22 -3.87 -10.81
C LYS A 138 1.24 -2.89 -11.97
N ALA A 139 0.07 -2.48 -12.48
CA ALA A 139 -0.03 -1.53 -13.58
C ALA A 139 0.59 -0.17 -13.24
N LYS A 140 0.48 0.28 -11.98
CA LYS A 140 1.12 1.51 -11.50
C LYS A 140 2.63 1.35 -11.33
N LEU A 141 3.09 0.23 -10.78
CA LEU A 141 4.51 -0.09 -10.60
C LEU A 141 5.27 -0.28 -11.92
N GLN A 142 4.59 -0.54 -13.04
CA GLN A 142 5.24 -0.51 -14.36
C GLN A 142 5.73 0.90 -14.74
N LYS A 143 5.03 1.95 -14.27
CA LYS A 143 5.31 3.36 -14.62
C LYS A 143 6.05 4.10 -13.49
N SER A 144 5.88 3.66 -12.25
CA SER A 144 6.48 4.25 -11.06
C SER A 144 7.38 3.23 -10.33
N PRO A 145 8.49 3.62 -9.69
CA PRO A 145 9.33 2.69 -8.96
C PRO A 145 8.68 2.17 -7.65
N ALA A 146 7.75 2.95 -7.10
CA ALA A 146 6.96 2.62 -5.91
C ALA A 146 5.55 3.22 -5.99
N VAL A 147 4.65 2.73 -5.15
CA VAL A 147 3.31 3.29 -4.90
C VAL A 147 3.10 3.43 -3.40
N LEU A 148 2.30 4.40 -2.98
CA LEU A 148 1.93 4.61 -1.58
C LEU A 148 0.53 4.10 -1.31
N ILE A 149 0.32 3.58 -0.11
CA ILE A 149 -0.97 3.07 0.34
C ILE A 149 -1.58 4.09 1.28
N GLU A 150 -2.82 4.48 0.98
CA GLU A 150 -3.61 5.38 1.80
C GLU A 150 -4.75 4.60 2.48
N ASP A 151 -4.89 4.82 3.78
CA ASP A 151 -6.03 4.38 4.58
C ASP A 151 -6.54 5.55 5.42
N PHE A 152 -7.86 5.79 5.39
CA PHE A 152 -8.51 6.95 6.04
C PHE A 152 -7.77 8.30 5.86
N LYS A 153 -7.30 8.60 4.64
CA LYS A 153 -6.54 9.81 4.26
C LYS A 153 -5.16 9.94 4.92
N ARG A 154 -4.58 8.84 5.37
CA ARG A 154 -3.22 8.77 5.88
C ARG A 154 -2.43 7.79 5.05
N ILE A 155 -1.20 8.17 4.68
CA ILE A 155 -0.29 7.21 4.06
C ILE A 155 0.15 6.21 5.14
N THR A 156 -0.18 4.93 4.94
CA THR A 156 0.10 3.83 5.88
C THR A 156 1.22 2.93 5.38
N GLY A 157 1.49 2.92 4.07
CA GLY A 157 2.49 2.01 3.50
C GLY A 157 3.07 2.48 2.18
N ILE A 158 4.11 1.77 1.75
CA ILE A 158 4.75 1.91 0.45
C ILE A 158 4.90 0.51 -0.14
N ILE A 159 4.64 0.32 -1.43
CA ILE A 159 4.92 -0.93 -2.15
C ILE A 159 5.88 -0.61 -3.29
N THR A 160 6.95 -1.38 -3.38
CA THR A 160 7.96 -1.30 -4.43
C THR A 160 7.83 -2.48 -5.40
N ARG A 161 8.54 -2.41 -6.52
CA ARG A 161 8.62 -3.54 -7.46
C ARG A 161 9.20 -4.79 -6.82
N SER A 162 10.19 -4.64 -5.94
CA SER A 162 10.83 -5.77 -5.25
C SER A 162 9.83 -6.50 -4.37
N ASP A 163 9.01 -5.76 -3.60
CA ASP A 163 7.97 -6.36 -2.76
C ASP A 163 7.04 -7.27 -3.57
N VAL A 164 6.58 -6.81 -4.74
CA VAL A 164 5.68 -7.59 -5.60
C VAL A 164 6.36 -8.82 -6.23
N LEU A 165 7.67 -8.75 -6.51
CA LEU A 165 8.43 -9.88 -7.06
C LEU A 165 8.73 -10.94 -6.00
N ASP A 166 9.02 -10.52 -4.76
CA ASP A 166 9.31 -11.41 -3.65
C ASP A 166 8.07 -12.21 -3.23
N MET A 167 6.87 -11.64 -3.34
CA MET A 167 5.60 -12.36 -3.10
C MET A 167 5.32 -13.49 -4.10
N GLN A 168 6.02 -13.53 -5.23
CA GLN A 168 5.84 -14.58 -6.25
C GLN A 168 6.83 -15.74 -6.11
N ARG A 169 7.75 -15.67 -5.14
CA ARG A 169 8.68 -16.75 -4.82
C ARG A 169 8.11 -17.67 -3.76
#